data_AF-A0AAW5LJZ8-F1
#
_entry.id   AF-A0AAW5LJZ8-F1
#
_cell.length_a   1.000
_cell.length_b   1.000
_cell.length_c   1.000
_cell.angle_alpha   90.00
_cell.angle_beta   90.00
_cell.angle_gamma   90.00
#
_symmetry.space_group_name_H-M   'P 1'
#
loop_
_entity.id
_entity.type
_entity.pdbx_description
1 polymer ?
#
loop_
_entity_poly.entity_id
_entity_poly.type
_entity_poly.pdbx_seq_one_letter_code
_entity_poly.pdbx_strand_id
1 'polypeptide(L)' 'MRTRDDILSELLELKANPPKSFSGSIAKTQKKNALIQELCRVENTILQPTSDSEHQNVQFGDFEINIKITKK' A
#
# COMPACT_ATOMS: atom_id res chain seq x y z
N MET A 1 -11.57 -9.56 2.12
CA MET A 1 -10.32 -8.82 2.36
C MET A 1 -10.31 -7.69 1.35
N ARG A 2 -10.21 -6.42 1.77
CA ARG A 2 -10.18 -5.30 0.81
C ARG A 2 -8.89 -5.35 0.00
N THR A 3 -8.99 -5.13 -1.30
CA THR A 3 -7.87 -5.12 -2.23
C THR A 3 -7.28 -3.73 -2.37
N ARG A 4 -6.12 -3.62 -3.02
CA ARG A 4 -5.48 -2.35 -3.36
C ARG A 4 -6.43 -1.43 -4.14
N ASP A 5 -7.11 -2.00 -5.14
CA ASP A 5 -7.98 -1.24 -6.06
C ASP A 5 -9.25 -0.74 -5.37
N ASP A 6 -9.77 -1.50 -4.39
CA ASP A 6 -10.89 -1.05 -3.56
C ASP A 6 -10.53 0.23 -2.78
N ILE A 7 -9.34 0.25 -2.17
CA ILE A 7 -8.87 1.38 -1.35
C ILE A 7 -8.58 2.61 -2.24
N LEU A 8 -8.00 2.40 -3.42
CA LEU A 8 -7.73 3.48 -4.38
C LEU A 8 -9.02 4.09 -4.94
N SER A 9 -10.00 3.25 -5.27
CA SER A 9 -11.34 3.70 -5.69
C SER A 9 -11.99 4.56 -4.61
N GLU A 10 -11.94 4.14 -3.34
CA GLU A 10 -12.52 4.89 -2.23
C GLU A 10 -11.80 6.24 -2.01
N LEU A 11 -10.47 6.30 -2.19
CA LEU A 11 -9.70 7.54 -2.14
C LEU A 11 -10.09 8.53 -3.27
N LEU A 12 -10.37 8.02 -4.47
CA LEU A 12 -10.83 8.84 -5.60
C LEU A 12 -12.23 9.43 -5.34
N GLU A 13 -13.15 8.61 -4.86
CA GLU A 13 -14.49 9.08 -4.46
C GLU A 13 -14.41 10.14 -3.36
N LEU A 14 -13.53 9.92 -2.39
CA LEU A 14 -13.31 10.88 -1.32
C LEU A 14 -12.80 12.20 -1.89
N LYS A 15 -11.89 12.20 -2.86
CA LYS A 15 -11.40 13.42 -3.52
C LYS A 15 -12.54 14.16 -4.25
N ALA A 16 -13.39 13.44 -4.99
CA ALA A 16 -14.47 14.01 -5.79
C ALA A 16 -15.56 14.71 -4.96
N ASN A 17 -15.69 14.37 -3.68
CA ASN A 17 -16.74 14.88 -2.80
C ASN A 17 -16.21 15.94 -1.80
N PRO A 18 -16.23 17.25 -2.13
CA PRO A 18 -15.78 18.29 -1.21
C PRO A 18 -16.72 18.42 0.01
N PRO A 19 -16.17 18.62 1.22
CA PRO A 19 -16.97 18.80 2.41
C PRO A 19 -17.68 20.16 2.40
N LYS A 20 -18.94 20.20 2.84
CA LYS A 20 -19.74 21.44 2.94
C LYS A 20 -19.61 22.16 4.29
N SER A 21 -18.86 21.59 5.23
CA SER A 21 -18.66 22.12 6.58
C SER A 21 -17.26 21.83 7.09
N PHE A 22 -16.82 22.60 8.10
CA PHE A 22 -15.54 22.38 8.76
C PHE A 22 -15.46 20.99 9.40
N SER A 23 -16.49 20.56 10.13
CA SER A 23 -16.58 19.22 10.71
C SER A 23 -16.52 18.11 9.65
N GLY A 24 -17.17 18.33 8.48
CA GLY A 24 -17.08 17.44 7.34
C GLY A 24 -15.66 17.35 6.76
N SER A 25 -14.90 18.45 6.78
CA SER A 25 -13.50 18.47 6.36
C SER A 25 -12.61 17.65 7.29
N ILE A 26 -12.84 17.74 8.60
CA ILE A 26 -12.13 16.92 9.59
C ILE A 26 -12.45 15.43 9.40
N ALA A 27 -13.74 15.08 9.30
CA ALA A 27 -14.17 13.69 9.09
C ALA A 27 -13.60 13.11 7.79
N LYS A 28 -13.64 13.89 6.70
CA LYS A 28 -13.04 13.51 5.42
C LYS A 28 -11.53 13.30 5.55
N THR A 29 -10.83 14.17 6.27
CA THR A 29 -9.38 14.06 6.49
C THR A 29 -9.02 12.81 7.29
N GLN A 30 -9.77 12.51 8.36
CA GLN A 30 -9.60 11.29 9.15
C GLN A 30 -9.80 10.04 8.29
N LYS A 31 -10.87 10.00 7.50
CA LYS A 31 -11.15 8.89 6.59
C LYS A 31 -10.06 8.72 5.52
N LYS A 32 -9.58 9.82 4.92
CA LYS A 32 -8.45 9.80 3.98
C LYS A 32 -7.20 9.17 4.61
N ASN A 33 -6.85 9.59 5.82
CA ASN A 33 -5.65 9.11 6.51
C ASN A 33 -5.76 7.62 6.86
N ALA A 34 -6.94 7.15 7.26
CA ALA A 34 -7.18 5.73 7.52
C ALA A 34 -6.99 4.88 6.25
N LEU A 35 -7.52 5.32 5.11
CA LEU A 35 -7.37 4.63 3.82
C LEU A 35 -5.91 4.60 3.35
N ILE A 36 -5.15 5.69 3.53
CA ILE A 36 -3.72 5.71 3.21
C ILE A 36 -2.96 4.71 4.09
N GLN A 37 -3.25 4.65 5.39
CA GLN A 37 -2.62 3.66 6.29
C GLN A 37 -2.97 2.22 5.89
N GLU A 38 -4.21 1.97 5.48
CA GLU A 38 -4.64 0.65 4.98
C GLU A 38 -3.90 0.29 3.69
N LEU A 39 -3.78 1.23 2.75
CA LEU A 39 -3.02 1.04 1.52
C LEU A 39 -1.54 0.70 1.82
N CYS A 40 -0.91 1.45 2.72
CA CYS A 40 0.46 1.15 3.15
C CYS A 40 0.60 -0.26 3.75
N ARG A 41 -0.40 -0.75 4.51
CA ARG A 41 -0.36 -2.12 5.04
C ARG A 41 -0.47 -3.14 3.91
N VAL A 42 -1.41 -2.96 2.99
CA VAL A 42 -1.58 -3.86 1.83
C VAL A 42 -0.30 -3.91 0.99
N GLU A 43 0.29 -2.76 0.69
CA GLU A 43 1.55 -2.68 -0.07
C GLU A 43 2.72 -3.33 0.68
N ASN A 44 2.83 -3.11 2.00
CA ASN A 44 3.86 -3.76 2.81
C ASN A 44 3.66 -5.27 2.95
N THR A 45 2.42 -5.76 2.98
CA THR A 45 2.12 -7.20 2.97
C THR A 45 2.50 -7.84 1.63
N ILE A 46 2.29 -7.13 0.52
CA ILE A 46 2.72 -7.59 -0.82
C ILE A 46 4.26 -7.58 -0.92
N LEU A 47 4.93 -6.64 -0.24
CA LEU A 47 6.37 -6.47 -0.28
C LEU A 47 7.15 -7.24 0.78
N GLN A 48 6.51 -7.96 1.71
CA GLN A 48 7.25 -8.79 2.65
C GLN A 48 7.90 -9.94 1.87
N PRO A 49 9.25 -9.99 1.76
CA PRO A 49 9.90 -11.24 1.46
C PRO A 49 9.51 -12.17 2.62
N THR A 50 9.11 -13.40 2.33
CA THR A 50 9.02 -14.42 3.37
C THR A 50 10.41 -14.54 3.99
N SER A 51 10.58 -13.89 5.14
CA SER A 51 11.81 -13.85 5.91
C SER A 51 12.10 -15.23 6.46
N ASP A 52 12.68 -16.11 5.64
CA ASP A 52 13.34 -17.34 6.11
C ASP A 52 14.24 -18.02 5.05
N SER A 53 14.83 -17.27 4.12
CA SER A 53 15.94 -17.82 3.32
C SER A 53 16.87 -16.71 2.86
N GLU A 54 18.17 -16.98 2.94
CA GLU A 54 19.31 -16.12 2.58
C GLU A 54 19.38 -15.76 1.07
N HIS A 55 18.25 -15.81 0.38
CA HIS A 55 18.07 -15.59 -1.05
C HIS A 55 16.90 -14.64 -1.23
N GLN A 56 17.19 -13.34 -1.38
CA GLN A 56 16.19 -12.40 -1.89
C GLN A 56 16.02 -12.69 -3.37
N ASN A 57 14.93 -13.37 -3.70
CA ASN A 57 14.53 -13.64 -5.06
C ASN A 57 13.46 -12.61 -5.45
N VAL A 58 13.85 -11.63 -6.27
CA VAL A 58 12.94 -10.58 -6.72
C VAL A 58 12.46 -10.96 -8.12
N GLN A 59 11.17 -11.29 -8.24
CA GLN A 59 10.55 -11.68 -9.51
C GLN A 59 9.86 -10.46 -10.16
N PHE A 60 10.33 -10.08 -11.35
CA PHE A 60 9.71 -9.06 -12.20
C PHE A 60 9.12 -9.74 -13.44
N GLY A 61 7.86 -10.15 -13.38
CA GLY A 61 7.22 -10.89 -14.48
C GLY A 61 7.89 -12.24 -14.73
N ASP A 62 8.34 -12.50 -15.96
CA ASP A 62 9.06 -13.73 -16.36
C ASP A 62 10.55 -13.72 -15.99
N PHE A 63 11.04 -12.66 -15.35
CA PHE A 63 12.45 -12.52 -14.98
C PHE A 63 12.67 -12.72 -13.49
N GLU A 64 13.68 -13.53 -13.16
CA GLU A 64 14.13 -13.84 -11.81
C GLU A 64 15.50 -13.20 -11.56
N ILE A 65 15.60 -12.32 -10.56
CA ILE A 65 16.87 -11.69 -10.16
C ILE A 65 17.33 -12.27 -8.82
N ASN A 66 18.50 -12.92 -8.84
CA ASN A 66 19.16 -13.51 -7.67
C ASN A 66 20.30 -12.62 -7.17
N ILE A 67 20.12 -11.96 -6.01
CA ILE A 67 21.15 -11.09 -5.41
C ILE A 67 21.83 -11.81 -4.23
N LYS A 68 23.16 -11.96 -4.29
CA LYS A 68 23.99 -12.48 -3.19
C LYS A 68 24.97 -11.40 -2.72
N ILE A 69 24.86 -11.00 -1.45
CA ILE A 69 25.81 -10.07 -0.81
C ILE A 69 26.90 -10.88 -0.10
N THR A 70 28.15 -10.69 -0.48
CA THR A 70 29.32 -11.28 0.19
C THR A 70 30.19 -10.21 0.83
N LYS A 71 30.71 -10.46 2.05
CA LYS A 71 31.74 -9.62 2.68
C LYS A 71 33.13 -10.04 2.20
N LYS A 72 34.06 -9.09 2.06
CA LYS A 72 35.47 -9.32 1.68
C LYS A 72 36.31 -9.66 2.91
#